data_AF-A0A1W6ULH8-F1
#
_entry.id   AF-A0A1W6ULH8-F1
#
_cell.length_a   1.000
_cell.length_b   1.000
_cell.length_c   1.000
_cell.angle_alpha   90.00
_cell.angle_beta   90.00
_cell.angle_gamma   90.00
#
_symmetry.space_group_name_H-M   'P 1'
#
loop_
_entity.id
_entity.type
_entity.pdbx_description
1 polymer ?
#
loop_
_entity_poly.entity_id
_entity_poly.type
_entity_poly.pdbx_seq_one_letter_code
_entity_poly.pdbx_strand_id
1 'polypeptide(L)'
;MTYRITSELTISGDSERCKALYHNIVDHFGQIDFNNIVPMPAAIRNATDYFIKEPWMMRHWGACDVFECGVPYRCFNPWKDDFPADMEDYINLLRFQEACEEGTPHLEPIIFTTLNTYPKEIVFALSDQNPGLTFDVRFYDEHFSCACGRMRICDGRVIQSKVAPHHEFMTREQCQFWENYAHQLAGLLPFEATF
;
A
#
# COMPACT_ATOMS: atom_id res chain seq x y z
N MET A 1 -2.04 21.17 -0.43
CA MET A 1 -0.68 20.62 -0.65
C MET A 1 -0.87 19.12 -0.76
N THR A 2 -0.38 18.50 -1.82
CA THR A 2 -0.59 17.07 -2.08
C THR A 2 0.59 16.29 -1.55
N TYR A 3 0.35 15.29 -0.70
CA TYR A 3 1.39 14.40 -0.17
C TYR A 3 1.36 13.07 -0.91
N ARG A 4 2.53 12.47 -1.14
CA ARG A 4 2.64 11.09 -1.63
C ARG A 4 3.01 10.19 -0.46
N ILE A 5 2.19 9.18 -0.21
CA ILE A 5 2.36 8.23 0.89
C ILE A 5 2.74 6.89 0.29
N THR A 6 3.99 6.46 0.49
CA THR A 6 4.42 5.09 0.22
C THR A 6 3.87 4.18 1.31
N SER A 7 3.32 3.04 0.90
CA SER A 7 2.85 1.98 1.78
C SER A 7 3.47 0.65 1.36
N GLU A 8 3.79 -0.15 2.36
CA GLU A 8 4.23 -1.53 2.17
C GLU A 8 3.31 -2.45 2.95
N LEU A 9 2.73 -3.42 2.24
CA LEU A 9 1.78 -4.38 2.79
C LEU A 9 2.38 -5.78 2.78
N THR A 10 2.54 -6.36 3.97
CA THR A 10 2.92 -7.76 4.16
C THR A 10 1.70 -8.58 4.58
N ILE A 11 1.48 -9.70 3.90
CA ILE A 11 0.38 -10.64 4.18
C ILE A 11 0.98 -11.91 4.77
N SER A 12 0.40 -12.40 5.86
CA SER A 12 0.87 -13.61 6.55
C SER A 12 -0.29 -14.44 7.07
N GLY A 13 -0.09 -15.76 7.16
CA GLY A 13 -1.11 -16.73 7.54
C GLY A 13 -0.91 -18.05 6.82
N ASP A 14 -2.02 -18.75 6.56
CA ASP A 14 -2.02 -19.96 5.74
C ASP A 14 -1.51 -19.68 4.32
N SER A 15 -0.55 -20.47 3.85
CA SER A 15 0.15 -20.22 2.59
C SER A 15 -0.79 -20.29 1.38
N GLU A 16 -1.66 -21.30 1.34
CA GLU A 16 -2.59 -21.48 0.22
C GLU A 16 -3.62 -20.35 0.15
N ARG A 17 -4.05 -19.85 1.31
CA ARG A 17 -4.94 -18.69 1.37
C ARG A 17 -4.26 -17.39 1.00
N CYS A 18 -3.00 -17.19 1.39
CA CYS A 18 -2.21 -16.06 0.91
C CYS A 18 -2.14 -16.10 -0.63
N LYS A 19 -1.76 -17.24 -1.21
CA LYS A 19 -1.68 -17.42 -2.68
C LYS A 19 -3.00 -17.12 -3.39
N ALA A 20 -4.10 -17.68 -2.88
CA ALA A 20 -5.43 -17.43 -3.44
C ALA A 20 -5.81 -15.95 -3.39
N LEU A 21 -5.47 -15.24 -2.30
CA LEU A 21 -5.70 -13.81 -2.19
C LEU A 21 -4.95 -13.04 -3.28
N TYR A 22 -3.66 -13.33 -3.48
CA TYR A 22 -2.86 -12.65 -4.49
C TYR A 22 -3.44 -12.81 -5.90
N HIS A 23 -3.89 -14.01 -6.27
CA HIS A 23 -4.56 -14.23 -7.55
C HIS A 23 -5.84 -13.42 -7.73
N ASN A 24 -6.56 -13.11 -6.66
CA ASN A 24 -7.85 -12.42 -6.74
C ASN A 24 -7.72 -10.90 -6.80
N ILE A 25 -6.62 -10.34 -6.29
CA ILE A 25 -6.47 -8.88 -6.17
C ILE A 25 -5.66 -8.28 -7.30
N VAL A 26 -5.01 -9.07 -8.15
CA VAL A 26 -4.23 -8.58 -9.29
C VAL A 26 -5.00 -8.66 -10.61
N ASP A 27 -4.69 -7.77 -11.53
CA ASP A 27 -5.15 -7.79 -12.91
C ASP A 27 -4.24 -8.64 -13.80
N HIS A 28 -4.51 -8.64 -15.11
CA HIS A 28 -3.76 -9.42 -16.10
C HIS A 28 -2.34 -8.90 -16.36
N PHE A 29 -1.99 -7.73 -15.83
CA PHE A 29 -0.63 -7.18 -15.83
C PHE A 29 0.10 -7.43 -14.50
N GLY A 30 -0.55 -8.09 -13.54
CA GLY A 30 0.01 -8.29 -12.20
C GLY A 30 -0.06 -7.04 -11.33
N GLN A 31 -0.91 -6.07 -11.65
CA GLN A 31 -1.12 -4.86 -10.83
C GLN A 31 -2.34 -5.07 -9.93
N ILE A 32 -2.34 -4.54 -8.70
CA ILE A 32 -3.53 -4.67 -7.84
C ILE A 32 -4.69 -3.89 -8.45
N ASP A 33 -5.80 -4.59 -8.69
CA ASP A 33 -7.08 -3.99 -9.02
C ASP A 33 -7.85 -3.73 -7.74
N PHE A 34 -7.84 -2.48 -7.29
CA PHE A 34 -8.63 -2.06 -6.14
C PHE A 34 -10.14 -2.24 -6.32
N ASN A 35 -10.67 -2.38 -7.54
CA ASN A 35 -12.07 -2.76 -7.72
C ASN A 35 -12.36 -4.19 -7.26
N ASN A 36 -11.38 -5.09 -7.27
CA ASN A 36 -11.54 -6.44 -6.75
C ASN A 36 -11.62 -6.45 -5.22
N ILE A 37 -11.20 -5.37 -4.56
CA ILE A 37 -11.19 -5.21 -3.10
C ILE A 37 -12.34 -4.32 -2.65
N VAL A 38 -12.36 -3.07 -3.11
CA VAL A 38 -13.41 -2.07 -2.84
C VAL A 38 -13.99 -1.65 -4.20
N PRO A 39 -15.12 -2.27 -4.63
CA PRO A 39 -15.63 -2.10 -5.99
C PRO A 39 -16.25 -0.73 -6.22
N MET A 40 -15.84 -0.07 -7.31
CA MET A 40 -16.51 1.12 -7.79
C MET A 40 -17.92 0.79 -8.31
N PRO A 41 -18.96 1.54 -7.91
CA PRO A 41 -20.32 1.35 -8.44
C PRO A 41 -20.34 1.43 -9.96
N ALA A 42 -21.11 0.55 -10.61
CA ALA A 42 -21.16 0.44 -12.08
C ALA A 42 -21.50 1.78 -12.78
N ALA A 43 -22.36 2.60 -12.18
CA ALA A 43 -22.72 3.92 -12.70
C ALA A 43 -21.52 4.88 -12.78
N ILE A 44 -20.59 4.80 -11.83
CA ILE A 44 -19.37 5.61 -11.78
C ILE A 44 -18.29 4.95 -12.67
N ARG A 45 -18.12 3.62 -12.56
CA ARG A 45 -17.13 2.85 -13.34
C ARG A 45 -17.31 3.02 -14.85
N ASN A 46 -18.56 2.98 -15.31
CA ASN A 46 -18.92 3.09 -16.72
C ASN A 46 -19.02 4.54 -17.21
N ALA A 47 -18.80 5.53 -16.35
CA ALA A 47 -18.70 6.91 -16.79
C ALA A 47 -17.52 7.06 -17.77
N THR A 48 -17.71 7.82 -18.84
CA THR A 48 -16.61 8.16 -19.76
C THR A 48 -15.73 9.27 -19.20
N ASP A 49 -16.30 10.11 -18.34
CA ASP A 49 -15.61 11.25 -17.75
C ASP A 49 -14.80 10.84 -16.51
N TYR A 50 -13.50 11.14 -16.57
CA TYR A 50 -12.55 10.92 -15.49
C TYR A 50 -12.92 11.67 -14.21
N PHE A 51 -13.43 12.90 -14.34
CA PHE A 51 -13.80 13.75 -13.20
C PHE A 51 -15.00 13.19 -12.40
N ILE A 52 -15.72 12.22 -12.95
CA ILE A 52 -16.75 11.46 -12.21
C ILE A 52 -16.13 10.35 -11.36
N LYS A 53 -15.03 9.74 -11.83
CA LYS A 53 -14.36 8.62 -11.16
C LYS A 53 -13.39 9.10 -10.08
N GLU A 54 -12.61 10.14 -10.38
CA GLU A 54 -11.53 10.64 -9.53
C GLU A 54 -11.96 10.89 -8.08
N PRO A 55 -13.06 11.60 -7.77
CA PRO A 55 -13.44 11.87 -6.38
C PRO A 55 -13.76 10.59 -5.60
N TRP A 56 -14.31 9.58 -6.28
CA TRP A 56 -14.61 8.29 -5.68
C TRP A 56 -13.31 7.51 -5.42
N MET A 57 -12.40 7.46 -6.39
CA MET A 57 -11.10 6.80 -6.24
C MET A 57 -10.27 7.46 -5.13
N MET A 58 -10.19 8.79 -5.10
CA MET A 58 -9.48 9.52 -4.05
C MET A 58 -10.02 9.22 -2.66
N ARG A 59 -11.35 9.11 -2.54
CA ARG A 59 -12.00 8.85 -1.25
C ARG A 59 -11.78 7.42 -0.75
N HIS A 60 -11.94 6.43 -1.62
CA HIS A 60 -12.00 5.01 -1.23
C HIS A 60 -10.66 4.30 -1.38
N TRP A 61 -9.86 4.73 -2.36
CA TRP A 61 -8.58 4.12 -2.70
C TRP A 61 -7.38 4.99 -2.36
N GLY A 62 -7.58 6.28 -2.06
CA GLY A 62 -6.48 7.22 -1.88
C GLY A 62 -5.67 7.45 -3.16
N ALA A 63 -6.27 7.23 -4.34
CA ALA A 63 -5.58 7.32 -5.64
C ALA A 63 -6.31 8.31 -6.56
N CYS A 64 -5.56 9.21 -7.20
CA CYS A 64 -6.08 10.23 -8.13
C CYS A 64 -5.96 9.84 -9.59
N ASP A 65 -5.57 8.60 -9.88
CA ASP A 65 -5.63 7.88 -11.16
C ASP A 65 -5.09 6.48 -10.88
N VAL A 66 -5.63 5.49 -11.60
CA VAL A 66 -5.07 4.13 -11.63
C VAL A 66 -3.65 4.17 -12.24
N PHE A 67 -3.35 5.19 -13.07
CA PHE A 67 -2.06 5.34 -13.79
C PHE A 67 -1.18 6.54 -13.36
N GLU A 68 -1.69 7.75 -13.09
CA GLU A 68 -0.89 8.93 -12.64
C GLU A 68 -0.37 8.85 -11.20
N CYS A 69 -0.86 7.92 -10.36
CA CYS A 69 -0.15 7.58 -9.13
C CYS A 69 1.14 6.79 -9.38
N GLY A 70 1.44 6.38 -10.62
CA GLY A 70 2.79 6.03 -11.09
C GLY A 70 3.55 4.97 -10.27
N VAL A 71 2.84 4.18 -9.47
CA VAL A 71 3.38 3.07 -8.72
C VAL A 71 2.51 1.88 -9.08
N PRO A 72 2.86 1.14 -10.15
CA PRO A 72 2.41 -0.25 -10.28
C PRO A 72 2.51 -0.91 -8.91
N TYR A 73 1.53 -1.68 -8.49
CA TYR A 73 1.59 -2.39 -7.21
C TYR A 73 2.71 -3.41 -7.31
N ARG A 74 3.88 -3.05 -6.81
CA ARG A 74 5.10 -3.74 -7.18
C ARG A 74 5.31 -4.94 -6.26
N CYS A 75 5.35 -6.13 -6.84
CA CYS A 75 6.27 -7.16 -6.36
C CYS A 75 7.71 -6.82 -6.81
N PHE A 76 7.87 -5.97 -7.82
CA PHE A 76 9.13 -5.35 -8.24
C PHE A 76 9.66 -4.38 -7.17
N ASN A 77 10.88 -4.62 -6.69
CA ASN A 77 11.54 -3.74 -5.76
C ASN A 77 12.61 -2.96 -6.54
N PRO A 78 12.38 -1.68 -6.92
CA PRO A 78 13.35 -0.90 -7.70
C PRO A 78 14.68 -0.68 -6.97
N TRP A 79 14.75 -0.97 -5.68
CA TRP A 79 15.96 -0.89 -4.87
C TRP A 79 16.77 -2.18 -4.87
N LYS A 80 16.17 -3.31 -5.27
CA LYS A 80 16.81 -4.63 -5.35
C LYS A 80 16.91 -5.17 -6.77
N ASP A 81 16.05 -4.71 -7.66
CA ASP A 81 15.82 -5.29 -8.97
C ASP A 81 16.44 -4.42 -10.05
N ASP A 82 17.51 -4.92 -10.66
CA ASP A 82 18.21 -4.27 -11.76
C ASP A 82 17.65 -4.78 -13.10
N PHE A 83 16.43 -4.35 -13.44
CA PHE A 83 15.78 -4.69 -14.72
C PHE A 83 15.27 -3.44 -15.45
N PRO A 84 15.18 -3.48 -16.79
CA PRO A 84 14.53 -2.45 -17.59
C PRO A 84 13.06 -2.22 -17.20
N ALA A 85 12.61 -0.96 -17.20
CA ALA A 85 11.26 -0.56 -16.78
C ALA A 85 10.13 -1.21 -17.61
N ASP A 86 10.40 -1.59 -18.85
CA ASP A 86 9.46 -2.31 -19.73
C ASP A 86 9.27 -3.79 -19.34
N MET A 87 10.10 -4.33 -18.45
CA MET A 87 9.92 -5.69 -17.89
C MET A 87 9.12 -5.70 -16.58
N GLU A 88 8.69 -4.55 -16.07
CA GLU A 88 8.06 -4.44 -14.75
C GLU A 88 6.81 -5.31 -14.60
N ASP A 89 5.89 -5.27 -15.57
CA ASP A 89 4.67 -6.10 -15.56
C ASP A 89 5.02 -7.61 -15.61
N TYR A 90 6.04 -7.97 -16.41
CA TYR A 90 6.51 -9.35 -16.52
C TYR A 90 7.12 -9.86 -15.19
N ILE A 91 7.90 -9.03 -14.50
CA ILE A 91 8.51 -9.36 -13.20
C ILE A 91 7.44 -9.48 -12.12
N ASN A 92 6.46 -8.57 -12.10
CA ASN A 92 5.33 -8.65 -11.19
C ASN A 92 4.60 -9.98 -11.38
N LEU A 93 4.22 -10.32 -12.62
CA LEU A 93 3.57 -11.59 -12.96
C LEU A 93 4.39 -12.80 -12.53
N LEU A 94 5.70 -12.83 -12.81
CA LEU A 94 6.58 -13.93 -12.41
C LEU A 94 6.64 -14.09 -10.89
N ARG A 95 6.83 -13.00 -10.14
CA ARG A 95 6.89 -13.06 -8.67
C ARG A 95 5.57 -13.50 -8.06
N PHE A 96 4.45 -13.11 -8.66
CA PHE A 96 3.14 -13.63 -8.25
C PHE A 96 2.98 -15.12 -8.60
N GLN A 97 3.58 -15.62 -9.68
CA GLN A 97 3.60 -17.05 -9.98
C GLN A 97 4.49 -17.81 -8.98
N GLU A 98 5.69 -17.31 -8.67
CA GLU A 98 6.61 -17.89 -7.68
C GLU A 98 6.03 -17.89 -6.26
N ALA A 99 5.27 -16.84 -5.91
CA ALA A 99 4.46 -16.77 -4.69
C ALA A 99 3.57 -17.99 -4.49
N CYS A 100 3.08 -18.52 -5.62
CA CYS A 100 2.11 -19.60 -5.67
C CYS A 100 2.76 -20.99 -5.63
N GLU A 101 4.08 -21.07 -5.70
CA GLU A 101 4.81 -22.33 -5.59
C GLU A 101 4.92 -22.82 -4.13
N GLU A 102 5.08 -24.13 -3.95
CA GLU A 102 5.12 -24.76 -2.63
C GLU A 102 6.51 -24.57 -2.00
N GLY A 103 6.56 -24.04 -0.77
CA GLY A 103 7.82 -23.82 -0.05
C GLY A 103 8.50 -22.47 -0.29
N THR A 104 7.89 -21.55 -1.04
CA THR A 104 8.44 -20.21 -1.25
C THR A 104 8.38 -19.39 0.06
N PRO A 105 9.52 -18.95 0.61
CA PRO A 105 9.55 -18.18 1.84
C PRO A 105 8.92 -16.81 1.59
N HIS A 106 8.03 -16.41 2.50
CA HIS A 106 7.45 -15.08 2.69
C HIS A 106 7.47 -14.16 1.47
N LEU A 107 6.30 -13.97 0.88
CA LEU A 107 6.09 -12.98 -0.17
C LEU A 107 6.67 -11.63 0.18
N GLU A 108 7.40 -11.03 -0.78
CA GLU A 108 7.88 -9.68 -0.61
C GLU A 108 6.70 -8.73 -0.32
N PRO A 109 6.90 -7.68 0.49
CA PRO A 109 5.86 -6.71 0.74
C PRO A 109 5.38 -6.09 -0.57
N ILE A 110 4.06 -5.97 -0.72
CA ILE A 110 3.47 -5.23 -1.83
C ILE A 110 3.70 -3.75 -1.56
N ILE A 111 4.35 -3.05 -2.49
CA ILE A 111 4.64 -1.61 -2.36
C ILE A 111 3.70 -0.81 -3.26
N PHE A 112 3.08 0.23 -2.71
CA PHE A 112 2.23 1.16 -3.46
C PHE A 112 2.26 2.58 -2.90
N THR A 113 2.01 3.58 -3.76
CA THR A 113 1.92 4.98 -3.35
C THR A 113 0.50 5.51 -3.53
N THR A 114 0.05 6.29 -2.55
CA THR A 114 -1.27 6.94 -2.51
C THR A 114 -1.11 8.44 -2.28
N LEU A 115 -2.16 9.21 -2.54
CA LEU A 115 -2.18 10.64 -2.30
C LEU A 115 -2.87 10.99 -0.97
N ASN A 116 -2.20 11.85 -0.21
CA ASN A 116 -2.66 12.49 1.03
C ASN A 116 -2.95 11.55 2.22
N THR A 117 -3.19 10.27 1.98
CA THR A 117 -3.52 9.30 3.01
C THR A 117 -3.14 7.90 2.56
N TYR A 118 -2.86 7.00 3.51
CA TYR A 118 -2.73 5.57 3.22
C TYR A 118 -4.13 4.98 2.92
N PRO A 119 -4.24 3.94 2.10
CA PRO A 119 -5.54 3.41 1.66
C PRO A 119 -6.15 2.51 2.72
N LYS A 120 -6.61 3.12 3.81
CA LYS A 120 -7.18 2.43 4.97
C LYS A 120 -8.31 1.48 4.56
N GLU A 121 -9.22 1.93 3.72
CA GLU A 121 -10.38 1.14 3.30
C GLU A 121 -9.97 -0.14 2.55
N ILE A 122 -8.95 -0.06 1.69
CA ILE A 122 -8.37 -1.23 1.01
C ILE A 122 -7.85 -2.25 2.02
N VAL A 123 -7.02 -1.82 2.99
CA VAL A 123 -6.41 -2.75 3.95
C VAL A 123 -7.46 -3.40 4.86
N PHE A 124 -8.48 -2.65 5.27
CA PHE A 124 -9.59 -3.21 6.06
C PHE A 124 -10.44 -4.19 5.24
N ALA A 125 -10.80 -3.82 4.01
CA ALA A 125 -11.56 -4.70 3.12
C ALA A 125 -10.81 -6.00 2.81
N LEU A 126 -9.49 -5.93 2.58
CA LEU A 126 -8.65 -7.12 2.45
C LEU A 126 -8.73 -8.02 3.68
N SER A 127 -8.66 -7.44 4.88
CA SER A 127 -8.75 -8.21 6.12
C SER A 127 -10.14 -8.82 6.36
N ASP A 128 -11.21 -8.11 6.03
CA ASP A 128 -12.59 -8.60 6.15
C ASP A 128 -12.87 -9.76 5.18
N GLN A 129 -12.37 -9.64 3.94
CA GLN A 129 -12.59 -10.64 2.89
C GLN A 129 -11.74 -11.90 3.09
N ASN A 130 -10.69 -11.83 3.91
CA ASN A 130 -9.72 -12.91 4.10
C ASN A 130 -9.51 -13.23 5.60
N PRO A 131 -10.54 -13.75 6.29
CA PRO A 131 -10.50 -13.95 7.74
C PRO A 131 -9.39 -14.93 8.14
N GLY A 132 -8.59 -14.67 9.15
CA GLY A 132 -7.46 -15.49 9.58
C GLY A 132 -6.15 -15.22 8.86
N LEU A 133 -6.15 -14.36 7.81
CA LEU A 133 -4.92 -13.74 7.32
C LEU A 133 -4.63 -12.46 8.10
N THR A 134 -3.34 -12.18 8.29
CA THR A 134 -2.84 -10.99 8.97
C THR A 134 -2.18 -10.06 7.96
N PHE A 135 -2.55 -8.79 8.03
CA PHE A 135 -2.11 -7.71 7.16
C PHE A 135 -1.28 -6.72 7.98
N ASP A 136 0.02 -6.65 7.70
CA ASP A 136 0.94 -5.69 8.31
C ASP A 136 1.24 -4.60 7.29
N VAL A 137 0.75 -3.39 7.55
CA VAL A 137 0.96 -2.23 6.69
C VAL A 137 1.87 -1.23 7.40
N ARG A 138 2.96 -0.84 6.76
CA ARG A 138 3.71 0.36 7.12
C ARG A 138 3.56 1.40 6.03
N PHE A 139 3.50 2.67 6.40
CA PHE A 139 3.37 3.77 5.46
C PHE A 139 4.10 5.01 5.94
N TYR A 140 4.57 5.81 4.99
CA TYR A 140 5.30 7.04 5.25
C TYR A 140 5.18 7.99 4.05
N ASP A 141 5.21 9.28 4.32
CA ASP A 141 5.33 10.33 3.31
C ASP A 141 6.68 10.22 2.58
N GLU A 142 6.69 10.36 1.25
CA GLU A 142 7.90 10.32 0.41
C GLU A 142 8.90 11.44 0.74
N HIS A 143 8.42 12.53 1.34
CA HIS A 143 9.25 13.62 1.88
C HIS A 143 9.51 13.47 3.39
N PHE A 144 9.20 12.31 3.96
CA PHE A 144 9.40 11.96 5.38
C PHE A 144 8.77 12.95 6.36
N SER A 145 7.60 13.49 6.00
CA SER A 145 6.77 14.25 6.93
C SER A 145 6.27 13.37 8.09
N CYS A 146 5.62 13.99 9.08
CA CYS A 146 5.00 13.29 10.20
C CYS A 146 3.77 12.44 9.80
N ALA A 147 3.36 12.40 8.53
CA ALA A 147 2.31 11.51 8.03
C ALA A 147 2.86 10.09 7.81
N CYS A 148 2.94 9.31 8.88
CA CYS A 148 3.49 7.96 8.84
C CYS A 148 2.85 7.02 9.87
N GLY A 149 3.10 5.73 9.73
CA GLY A 149 2.61 4.76 10.69
C GLY A 149 2.83 3.31 10.31
N ARG A 150 2.53 2.44 11.27
CA ARG A 150 2.43 1.00 11.08
C ARG A 150 1.18 0.47 11.76
N MET A 151 0.50 -0.47 11.10
CA MET A 151 -0.70 -1.09 11.62
C MET A 151 -0.73 -2.56 11.24
N ARG A 152 -1.26 -3.38 12.14
CA ARG A 152 -1.52 -4.80 11.89
C ARG A 152 -3.00 -5.07 12.06
N ILE A 153 -3.60 -5.72 11.07
CA ILE A 153 -5.02 -6.01 10.99
C ILE A 153 -5.22 -7.51 10.80
N CYS A 154 -6.19 -8.08 11.50
CA CYS A 154 -6.65 -9.46 11.32
C CYS A 154 -8.16 -9.49 11.60
N ASP A 155 -8.92 -10.23 10.78
CA ASP A 155 -10.38 -10.34 10.89
C ASP A 155 -11.11 -8.98 11.00
N GLY A 156 -10.71 -8.01 10.18
CA GLY A 156 -11.29 -6.66 10.17
C GLY A 156 -10.91 -5.78 11.35
N ARG A 157 -10.05 -6.27 12.26
CA ARG A 157 -9.72 -5.61 13.51
C ARG A 157 -8.25 -5.25 13.57
N VAL A 158 -7.99 -4.04 14.05
CA VAL A 158 -6.64 -3.60 14.37
C VAL A 158 -6.16 -4.35 15.61
N ILE A 159 -5.11 -5.15 15.45
CA ILE A 159 -4.48 -5.90 16.54
C ILE A 159 -3.20 -5.22 17.04
N GLN A 160 -2.60 -4.34 16.23
CA GLN A 160 -1.48 -3.49 16.63
C GLN A 160 -1.52 -2.19 15.83
N SER A 161 -1.20 -1.06 16.47
CA SER A 161 -1.11 0.23 15.77
C SER A 161 -0.09 1.16 16.41
N LYS A 162 0.71 1.80 15.55
CA LYS A 162 1.57 2.93 15.85
C LYS A 162 1.48 3.89 14.66
N VAL A 163 0.47 4.75 14.67
CA VAL A 163 0.16 5.68 13.59
C VAL A 163 0.23 7.11 14.12
N ALA A 164 0.84 8.00 13.36
CA ALA A 164 0.92 9.40 13.72
C ALA A 164 -0.48 10.04 13.80
N PRO A 165 -0.73 10.91 14.80
CA PRO A 165 -1.89 11.79 14.78
C PRO A 165 -1.89 12.70 13.55
N HIS A 166 -3.03 13.36 13.29
CA HIS A 166 -3.06 14.40 12.27
C HIS A 166 -2.12 15.56 12.67
N HIS A 167 -1.36 16.09 11.72
CA HIS A 167 -0.31 17.10 11.97
C HIS A 167 -0.84 18.37 12.65
N GLU A 168 -2.08 18.77 12.37
CA GLU A 168 -2.72 19.92 13.03
C GLU A 168 -2.92 19.73 14.55
N PHE A 169 -2.84 18.49 15.04
CA PHE A 169 -2.95 18.17 16.47
C PHE A 169 -1.59 17.88 17.12
N MET A 170 -0.49 18.21 16.45
CA MET A 170 0.86 17.94 16.92
C MET A 170 1.66 19.22 17.15
N THR A 171 2.49 19.23 18.20
CA THR A 171 3.55 20.23 18.36
C THR A 171 4.68 19.94 17.38
N ARG A 172 5.57 20.91 17.15
CA ARG A 172 6.76 20.73 16.30
C ARG A 172 7.65 19.57 16.77
N GLU A 173 7.82 19.41 18.09
CA GLU A 173 8.61 18.31 18.67
C GLU A 173 7.94 16.94 18.41
N GLN A 174 6.61 16.88 18.50
CA GLN A 174 5.86 15.68 18.17
C GLN A 174 5.98 15.37 16.66
N CYS A 175 5.89 16.37 15.79
CA CYS A 175 6.12 16.19 14.36
C CYS A 175 7.54 15.62 14.10
N GLN A 176 8.58 16.20 14.72
CA GLN A 176 9.96 15.73 14.55
C GLN A 176 10.15 14.26 14.97
N PHE A 177 9.48 13.84 16.05
CA PHE A 177 9.48 12.44 16.46
C PHE A 177 8.91 11.53 15.37
N TRP A 178 7.80 11.92 14.74
CA TRP A 178 7.15 11.13 13.68
C TRP A 178 7.89 11.19 12.35
N GLU A 179 8.53 12.32 12.01
CA GLU A 179 9.47 12.41 10.88
C GLU A 179 10.61 11.41 11.05
N ASN A 180 11.24 11.37 12.23
CA ASN A 180 12.27 10.37 12.55
C ASN A 180 11.74 8.94 12.48
N TYR A 181 10.48 8.71 12.86
CA TYR A 181 9.85 7.40 12.69
C TYR A 181 9.60 7.06 11.21
N ALA A 182 9.23 8.04 10.37
CA ALA A 182 9.07 7.87 8.93
C ALA A 182 10.39 7.43 8.27
N HIS A 183 11.51 8.06 8.64
CA HIS A 183 12.85 7.64 8.21
C HIS A 183 13.14 6.18 8.60
N GLN A 184 12.87 5.80 9.85
CA GLN A 184 13.06 4.42 10.31
C GLN A 184 12.19 3.42 9.52
N LEU A 185 10.94 3.79 9.21
CA LEU A 185 10.04 2.94 8.42
C LEU A 185 10.57 2.73 7.00
N ALA A 186 11.21 3.74 6.42
CA ALA A 186 11.87 3.65 5.11
C ALA A 186 13.25 2.98 5.13
N GLY A 187 13.72 2.52 6.30
CA GLY A 187 15.05 1.91 6.44
C GLY A 187 16.21 2.92 6.42
N LEU A 188 15.92 4.21 6.61
CA LEU A 188 16.90 5.29 6.66
C LEU A 188 17.33 5.59 8.10
N LEU A 189 18.51 6.21 8.25
CA LEU A 189 18.94 6.76 9.54
C LEU A 189 18.02 7.93 9.94
N PRO A 190 17.73 8.12 11.25
CA PRO A 190 16.96 9.26 11.73
C PRO A 190 17.64 10.59 11.40
N PHE A 191 16.85 11.65 11.24
CA PHE A 191 17.38 12.99 11.07
C PHE A 191 17.87 13.53 12.41
N GLU A 192 19.19 13.69 12.56
CA GLU A 192 19.77 14.50 13.64
C GLU A 192 19.67 15.96 13.23
N ALA A 193 18.69 16.69 13.78
CA ALA A 193 18.65 18.13 13.61
C ALA A 193 19.89 18.74 14.28
N THR A 194 20.85 19.20 13.47
CA THR A 194 21.91 20.10 13.93
C THR A 194 21.27 21.44 14.28
N PHE A 195 21.26 21.76 15.58
CA PHE A 195 20.86 23.07 16.11
C PHE A 195 21.90 24.15 15.80
#